data_AF-A0A7X6JAE3-F1
#
_entry.id   AF-A0A7X6JAE3-F1
#
_cell.length_a   1.000
_cell.length_b   1.000
_cell.length_c   1.000
_cell.angle_alpha   90.00
_cell.angle_beta   90.00
_cell.angle_gamma   90.00
#
_symmetry.space_group_name_H-M   'P 1'
#
loop_
_entity.id
_entity.type
_entity.pdbx_description
1 polymer ?
#
loop_
_entity_poly.entity_id
_entity_poly.type
_entity_poly.pdbx_seq_one_letter_code
_entity_poly.pdbx_strand_id
1 'polypeptide(L)' 'MIIAVLQTRYKITAGELSAHFNTTDRTIYRDISALRGAGYPILGEAGVGYILRSNANKADLL' A
#
# COMPACT_ATOMS: atom_id res chain seq x y z
N MET A 1 -4.19 0.40 -10.91
CA MET A 1 -2.84 0.14 -10.33
C MET A 1 -2.82 0.61 -8.89
N ILE A 2 -2.32 -0.21 -7.95
CA ILE A 2 -2.27 0.10 -6.51
C ILE A 2 -1.49 1.41 -6.22
N ILE A 3 -0.43 1.71 -6.97
CA ILE A 3 0.39 2.93 -6.78
C ILE A 3 -0.41 4.22 -6.91
N ALA A 4 -1.35 4.32 -7.86
CA ALA A 4 -2.14 5.54 -8.04
C ALA A 4 -3.02 5.83 -6.80
N VAL A 5 -3.51 4.77 -6.14
CA VAL A 5 -4.26 4.90 -4.90
C VAL A 5 -3.33 5.32 -3.76
N LEU A 6 -2.14 4.71 -3.66
CA LEU A 6 -1.14 5.07 -2.64
C LEU A 6 -0.58 6.50 -2.81
N GLN A 7 -0.61 7.06 -4.02
CA GLN A 7 -0.20 8.45 -4.29
C GLN A 7 -1.25 9.47 -3.85
N THR A 8 -2.53 9.10 -3.85
CA THR A 8 -3.65 9.99 -3.52
C THR A 8 -4.13 9.84 -2.08
N ARG A 9 -3.78 8.73 -1.41
CA ARG A 9 -4.16 8.44 -0.03
C ARG A 9 -2.94 8.42 0.87
N TYR A 10 -3.12 8.91 2.09
CA TYR A 10 -2.11 8.86 3.14
C TYR A 10 -1.86 7.42 3.61
N LYS A 11 -2.91 6.71 4.00
CA LYS A 11 -2.86 5.31 4.46
C LYS A 11 -4.07 4.54 3.96
N ILE A 12 -3.86 3.31 3.51
CA ILE A 12 -4.94 2.41 3.05
C ILE A 12 -4.60 0.95 3.35
N THR A 13 -5.58 0.18 3.81
CA THR A 13 -5.43 -1.24 4.16
C THR A 13 -5.54 -2.17 2.95
N ALA A 14 -5.12 -3.42 3.11
CA ALA A 14 -5.31 -4.45 2.08
C ALA A 14 -6.79 -4.70 1.78
N GLY A 15 -7.64 -4.72 2.82
CA GLY A 15 -9.09 -4.89 2.68
C GLY A 15 -9.75 -3.74 1.92
N GLU A 16 -9.33 -2.50 2.16
CA GLU A 16 -9.85 -1.35 1.40
C GLU A 16 -9.39 -1.39 -0.07
N LEU A 17 -8.12 -1.75 -0.32
CA LEU A 17 -7.61 -1.94 -1.67
C LEU A 17 -8.33 -3.08 -2.39
N SER A 18 -8.56 -4.21 -1.71
CA SER A 18 -9.20 -5.39 -2.30
C SER A 18 -10.67 -5.11 -2.62
N ALA A 19 -11.39 -4.41 -1.74
CA ALA A 19 -12.74 -3.91 -2.01
C ALA A 19 -12.75 -2.92 -3.19
N HIS A 20 -11.82 -1.96 -3.22
CA HIS A 20 -11.75 -0.94 -4.28
C HIS A 20 -11.47 -1.53 -5.67
N PHE A 21 -10.59 -2.54 -5.74
CA PHE A 21 -10.22 -3.20 -7.00
C PHE A 21 -11.04 -4.47 -7.30
N ASN A 22 -12.05 -4.77 -6.47
CA ASN A 22 -12.87 -5.98 -6.56
C ASN A 22 -12.00 -7.26 -6.68
N THR A 23 -11.02 -7.38 -5.79
CA THR A 23 -10.05 -8.49 -5.74
C THR A 23 -9.93 -9.03 -4.31
N THR A 24 -8.91 -9.85 -4.04
CA THR A 24 -8.64 -10.41 -2.71
C THR A 24 -7.44 -9.73 -2.06
N ASP A 25 -7.38 -9.75 -0.73
CA ASP A 25 -6.22 -9.30 0.04
C ASP A 25 -4.94 -10.01 -0.40
N ARG A 26 -5.01 -11.30 -0.77
CA ARG A 26 -3.88 -12.06 -1.31
C ARG A 26 -3.32 -11.43 -2.59
N THR A 27 -4.21 -10.98 -3.48
CA THR A 27 -3.80 -10.24 -4.69
C THR A 27 -3.10 -8.95 -4.30
N ILE A 28 -3.66 -8.19 -3.36
CA ILE A 28 -3.07 -6.94 -2.89
C ILE A 28 -1.68 -7.17 -2.28
N TYR A 29 -1.53 -8.17 -1.40
CA TYR A 29 -0.24 -8.52 -0.80
C TYR A 29 0.81 -8.89 -1.84
N ARG A 30 0.43 -9.70 -2.84
CA ARG A 30 1.33 -10.07 -3.94
C ARG A 30 1.75 -8.85 -4.74
N ASP A 31 0.82 -7.98 -5.07
CA ASP A 31 1.09 -6.79 -5.88
C ASP A 31 1.95 -5.78 -5.10
N ILE A 32 1.70 -5.57 -3.80
CA ILE A 32 2.56 -4.76 -2.92
C ILE A 32 3.98 -5.33 -2.86
N SER A 33 4.12 -6.66 -2.74
CA SER A 33 5.43 -7.33 -2.75
C SER A 33 6.16 -7.11 -4.07
N ALA A 34 5.47 -7.27 -5.20
CA ALA A 34 6.03 -7.01 -6.54
C ALA A 34 6.47 -5.55 -6.71
N LEU A 35 5.67 -4.60 -6.23
CA LEU A 35 5.99 -3.16 -6.28
C LEU A 35 7.21 -2.83 -5.40
N ARG A 36 7.32 -3.40 -4.20
CA ARG A 36 8.53 -3.27 -3.37
C ARG A 36 9.76 -3.85 -4.06
N GLY A 37 9.62 -5.03 -4.67
CA GLY A 37 10.68 -5.66 -5.47
C GLY A 37 11.11 -4.82 -6.68
N ALA A 38 10.19 -4.04 -7.25
CA ALA A 38 10.47 -3.08 -8.31
C ALA A 38 11.05 -1.73 -7.81
N GLY A 39 11.28 -1.58 -6.49
CA GLY A 39 11.90 -0.39 -5.90
C GLY A 39 10.94 0.71 -5.43
N TYR A 40 9.62 0.47 -5.46
CA TYR A 40 8.67 1.46 -4.94
C TYR A 40 8.78 1.54 -3.40
N PRO A 41 8.92 2.75 -2.82
CA PRO A 41 9.15 2.92 -1.38
C PRO A 41 7.84 2.84 -0.60
N ILE A 42 7.18 1.68 -0.59
CA ILE A 42 5.92 1.44 0.12
C ILE A 42 6.21 0.99 1.55
N LEU A 43 5.73 1.74 2.53
CA LEU A 43 5.81 1.45 3.96
C LEU A 43 4.56 0.71 4.46
N GLY A 44 4.66 0.10 5.64
CA GLY A 44 3.55 -0.55 6.34
C GLY A 44 3.51 -2.08 6.19
N GLU A 45 2.64 -2.72 6.95
CA GLU A 45 2.55 -4.17 7.07
C GLU A 45 1.14 -4.68 6.81
N ALA A 46 1.02 -5.98 6.50
CA ALA A 46 -0.27 -6.64 6.35
C ALA A 46 -1.10 -6.47 7.64
N GLY A 47 -2.38 -6.11 7.48
CA GLY A 47 -3.27 -5.83 8.61
C GLY A 47 -3.13 -4.43 9.23
N VAL A 48 -2.03 -3.70 9.01
CA VAL A 48 -1.86 -2.30 9.48
C VAL A 48 -2.22 -1.30 8.39
N GLY A 49 -1.88 -1.61 7.14
CA GLY A 49 -2.09 -0.77 5.96
C GLY A 49 -0.80 -0.22 5.37
N TYR A 50 -0.93 0.40 4.20
CA TYR A 50 0.15 0.78 3.31
C TYR A 50 0.17 2.28 3.06
N ILE A 51 1.38 2.81 2.96
CA ILE A 51 1.67 4.23 2.72
C ILE A 51 2.80 4.31 1.71
N LEU A 52 2.73 5.23 0.74
CA LEU A 52 3.90 5.56 -0.06
C LEU A 52 4.82 6.49 0.74
N ARG A 53 6.13 6.25 0.82
CA ARG A 53 7.07 7.07 1.62
C ARG A 53 6.96 8.58 1.35
N SER A 54 6.68 8.98 0.12
CA SER A 54 6.45 10.40 -0.25
C SER A 54 5.24 11.02 0.46
N ASN A 55 4.28 10.18 0.84
CA ASN A 55 3.05 10.56 1.51
C ASN A 55 3.09 10.25 3.02
N ALA A 56 4.18 9.66 3.52
CA ALA A 56 4.32 9.32 4.93
C ALA A 56 4.54 10.58 5.79
N ASN A 57 3.91 10.62 6.95
CA ASN A 57 4.16 11.65 7.94
C ASN A 57 5.40 11.28 8.76
N LYS A 58 5.97 12.26 9.46
CA LYS A 58 7.15 12.06 10.30
C LYS A 58 6.97 10.95 11.34
N ALA A 59 5.74 10.73 11.81
CA ALA A 59 5.39 9.68 12.77
C ALA A 59 5.41 8.25 12.17
N ASP A 60 5.31 8.10 10.85
CA ASP A 60 5.34 6.78 10.17
C ASP A 60 6.76 6.34 9.76
N LEU A 61 7.73 7.24 9.95
CA LEU A 61 9.14 7.07 9.55
C LEU A 61 10.06 6.77 10.75
N LEU A 62 9.51 6.69 11.95
CA LEU A 62 10.18 6.46 13.23
C LEU A 62 9.79 5.08 13.78
#